data_AF-X1UEK0-F1
#
_entry.id   AF-X1UEK0-F1
#
_cell.length_a   1.000
_cell.length_b   1.000
_cell.length_c   1.000
_cell.angle_alpha   90.00
_cell.angle_beta   90.00
_cell.angle_gamma   90.00
#
_symmetry.space_group_name_H-M   'P 1'
#
loop_
_entity.id
_entity.type
_entity.pdbx_description
1 polymer ?
#
loop_
_entity_poly.entity_id
_entity_poly.type
_entity_poly.pdbx_seq_one_letter_code
_entity_poly.pdbx_strand_id
1 'polypeptide(L)'
;FALWDDYLGSEAFVTYRIGKEDAIRTRWGLSTDKKGTFFRGDVIKLIRKLFEVNRFVAQVTPYNENPITAVFDVRGLRNAVEQFNDTLQWVED
;
A
#
# COMPACT_ATOMS: atom_id res chain seq x y z
N PHE A 1 4.35 -3.15 -0.58
CA PHE A 1 5.33 -2.20 -0.01
C PHE A 1 5.48 -1.04 -0.98
N ALA A 2 6.03 0.10 -0.55
CA ALA A 2 6.33 1.23 -1.43
C ALA A 2 7.77 1.66 -1.21
N LEU A 3 8.52 1.85 -2.29
CA LEU A 3 9.87 2.43 -2.27
C LEU A 3 9.75 3.90 -2.65
N TRP A 4 10.41 4.76 -1.89
CA TRP A 4 10.31 6.23 -2.00
C TRP A 4 11.63 6.87 -2.41
N ASP A 5 12.73 6.10 -2.41
CA ASP A 5 14.12 6.49 -2.72
C ASP A 5 14.74 7.57 -1.82
N ASP A 6 13.93 8.26 -1.02
CA ASP A 6 14.34 9.29 -0.06
C ASP A 6 14.28 8.79 1.40
N TYR A 7 15.15 9.35 2.23
CA TYR A 7 15.26 8.97 3.64
C TYR A 7 14.04 9.44 4.44
N LEU A 8 13.34 8.50 5.08
CA LEU A 8 12.07 8.77 5.77
C LEU A 8 12.21 9.11 7.26
N GLY A 9 13.40 8.97 7.84
CA GLY A 9 13.63 9.16 9.28
C GLY A 9 13.55 7.87 10.11
N SER A 10 13.26 7.99 11.40
CA SER A 10 13.15 6.87 12.34
C SER A 10 11.81 6.13 12.27
N GLU A 11 10.80 6.77 11.69
CA GLU A 11 9.46 6.23 11.54
C GLU A 11 8.73 6.88 10.37
N ALA A 12 7.88 6.10 9.69
CA ALA A 12 7.11 6.58 8.54
C ALA A 12 5.61 6.45 8.81
N PHE A 13 4.91 7.56 8.64
CA PHE A 13 3.46 7.60 8.56
C PHE A 13 3.07 7.77 7.10
N VAL A 14 2.27 6.82 6.61
CA VAL A 14 1.77 6.83 5.24
C VAL A 14 0.31 7.22 5.28
N THR A 15 -0.04 8.26 4.52
CA THR A 15 -1.42 8.59 4.22
C THR A 15 -1.81 7.82 2.96
N TYR A 16 -2.81 6.95 3.04
CA TYR A 16 -3.24 6.16 1.89
C TYR A 16 -4.74 6.19 1.69
N ARG A 17 -5.16 5.92 0.46
CA ARG A 17 -6.55 5.87 0.03
C ARG A 17 -6.80 4.67 -0.89
N ILE A 18 -7.88 3.96 -0.64
CA ILE A 18 -8.37 2.84 -1.45
C ILE A 18 -9.54 3.33 -2.30
N GLY A 19 -9.37 3.41 -3.62
CA GLY A 19 -10.39 3.90 -4.54
C GLY A 19 -10.89 5.30 -4.16
N LYS A 20 -12.17 5.37 -3.78
CA LYS A 20 -12.90 6.59 -3.39
C LYS A 20 -13.15 6.70 -1.87
N GLU A 21 -12.65 5.78 -1.07
CA GLU A 21 -12.75 5.87 0.40
C GLU A 21 -12.02 7.13 0.92
N ASP A 22 -12.27 7.52 2.17
CA ASP A 22 -11.50 8.57 2.82
C ASP A 22 -10.03 8.16 2.98
N ALA A 23 -9.13 9.13 2.88
CA ALA A 23 -7.72 8.88 3.12
C ALA A 23 -7.47 8.68 4.62
N ILE A 24 -6.67 7.66 4.96
CA ILE A 24 -6.29 7.36 6.33
C ILE A 24 -4.78 7.39 6.49
N ARG A 25 -4.32 7.86 7.66
CA ARG A 25 -2.90 7.99 7.98
C ARG A 25 -2.52 7.03 9.08
N THR A 26 -1.64 6.08 8.76
CA THR A 26 -1.18 5.07 9.73
C THR A 26 0.33 4.91 9.69
N ARG A 27 0.90 4.37 10.78
CA ARG A 27 2.34 4.07 10.85
C ARG A 27 2.63 2.78 10.08
N TRP A 28 3.55 2.84 9.14
CA TRP A 28 4.00 1.68 8.36
C TRP A 28 5.36 1.22 8.88
N GLY A 29 5.74 -0.02 8.56
CA GLY A 29 7.09 -0.54 8.76
C GLY A 29 8.08 0.19 7.86
N LEU A 30 9.34 0.30 8.29
CA LEU A 30 10.43 0.86 7.51
C LEU A 30 11.33 -0.25 6.99
N SER A 31 11.88 -0.08 5.78
CA SER A 31 13.03 -0.86 5.31
C SER A 31 14.29 -0.53 6.11
N THR A 32 15.30 -1.40 6.03
CA THR A 32 16.59 -1.24 6.73
C THR A 32 17.30 0.06 6.35
N ASP A 33 17.25 0.45 5.08
CA ASP A 33 17.82 1.69 4.56
C ASP A 33 16.92 2.92 4.77
N LYS A 34 15.72 2.72 5.35
CA LYS A 34 14.72 3.75 5.65
C LYS A 34 14.20 4.52 4.43
N LYS A 35 14.26 3.91 3.24
CA LYS A 35 13.75 4.46 1.98
C LYS A 35 12.48 3.77 1.46
N GLY A 36 11.98 2.77 2.18
CA GLY A 36 10.80 2.01 1.83
C GLY A 36 9.86 1.82 3.03
N THR A 37 8.58 1.64 2.72
CA THR A 37 7.56 1.36 3.73
C THR A 37 6.77 0.08 3.47
N PHE A 38 6.38 -0.58 4.57
CA PHE A 38 5.60 -1.82 4.57
C PHE A 38 4.29 -1.62 5.34
N PHE A 39 3.15 -1.88 4.68
CA PHE A 39 1.85 -1.76 5.34
C PHE A 39 1.82 -2.59 6.63
N ARG A 40 1.26 -2.01 7.69
CA ARG A 40 1.01 -2.69 8.96
C ARG A 40 -0.48 -2.83 9.15
N GLY A 41 -0.96 -4.05 9.32
CA GLY A 41 -2.36 -4.38 9.50
C GLY A 41 -2.71 -5.69 8.81
N ASP A 42 -4.01 -5.91 8.62
CA ASP A 42 -4.52 -7.06 7.89
C ASP A 42 -4.30 -6.88 6.38
N VAL A 43 -3.24 -7.51 5.87
CA VAL A 43 -2.83 -7.44 4.47
C VAL A 43 -3.87 -8.11 3.56
N ILE A 44 -4.48 -9.21 3.99
CA ILE A 44 -5.46 -9.94 3.18
C ILE A 44 -6.73 -9.10 3.03
N LYS A 45 -7.20 -8.48 4.12
CA LYS A 45 -8.31 -7.53 4.07
C LYS A 45 -8.01 -6.33 3.16
N LEU A 46 -6.79 -5.80 3.20
CA LEU A 46 -6.37 -4.74 2.28
C LEU A 46 -6.45 -5.22 0.83
N ILE A 47 -5.85 -6.37 0.51
CA ILE A 47 -5.84 -6.94 -0.85
C ILE A 47 -7.26 -7.17 -1.36
N ARG A 48 -8.15 -7.74 -0.53
CA ARG A 48 -9.57 -7.93 -0.89
C ARG A 48 -10.28 -6.62 -1.22
N LYS A 49 -10.02 -5.55 -0.47
CA LYS A 49 -10.53 -4.21 -0.83
C LYS A 49 -9.95 -3.70 -2.15
N LEU A 50 -8.68 -4.02 -2.44
CA LEU A 50 -8.04 -3.61 -3.69
C LEU A 50 -8.61 -4.33 -4.92
N PHE A 51 -9.21 -5.51 -4.77
CA PHE A 51 -9.91 -6.20 -5.86
C PHE A 51 -11.12 -5.41 -6.38
N GLU A 52 -11.73 -4.57 -5.55
CA GLU A 52 -12.99 -3.88 -5.83
C GLU A 52 -12.81 -2.43 -6.31
N VAL A 53 -11.57 -1.98 -6.52
CA VAL A 53 -11.26 -0.60 -6.92
C VAL A 53 -10.25 -0.54 -8.05
N ASN A 54 -10.12 0.64 -8.67
CA ASN A 54 -9.21 0.84 -9.78
C ASN A 54 -7.87 1.45 -9.37
N ARG A 55 -7.79 2.03 -8.17
CA ARG A 55 -6.63 2.84 -7.76
C ARG A 55 -6.35 2.70 -6.27
N PHE A 56 -5.07 2.58 -5.94
CA PHE A 56 -4.53 2.76 -4.60
C PHE A 56 -3.56 3.92 -4.60
N VAL A 57 -3.68 4.84 -3.65
CA VAL A 57 -2.79 6.01 -3.53
C VAL A 57 -2.13 5.97 -2.17
N ALA A 58 -0.82 6.17 -2.12
CA ALA A 58 -0.06 6.28 -0.88
C ALA A 58 0.83 7.52 -0.96
N GLN A 59 0.93 8.26 0.15
CA GLN A 59 1.77 9.44 0.28
C GLN A 59 2.58 9.36 1.56
N VAL A 60 3.84 9.79 1.47
CA VAL A 60 4.74 9.98 2.61
C VAL A 60 5.42 11.33 2.49
N THR A 61 5.86 11.89 3.61
CA THR A 61 6.75 13.06 3.64
C THR A 61 8.11 12.56 4.12
N PRO A 62 9.13 12.48 3.24
CA PRO A 62 10.49 12.16 3.67
C PRO A 62 11.06 13.24 4.59
N TYR A 63 12.14 12.90 5.29
CA TYR A 63 12.72 13.79 6.29
C TYR A 63 13.28 15.07 5.66
N ASN A 64 12.75 16.22 6.06
CA ASN A 64 13.08 17.54 5.52
C ASN A 64 12.85 17.72 4.01
N GLU A 65 11.97 16.90 3.42
CA GLU A 65 11.63 16.96 1.99
C GLU A 65 10.14 17.21 1.78
N ASN A 66 9.76 17.42 0.52
CA ASN A 66 8.36 17.57 0.12
C ASN A 66 7.62 16.22 0.09
N PRO A 67 6.29 16.19 0.29
CA PRO A 67 5.51 14.97 0.19
C PRO A 67 5.63 14.29 -1.18
N ILE A 68 5.87 12.97 -1.18
CA ILE A 68 5.91 12.11 -2.37
C ILE A 68 4.64 11.29 -2.40
N THR A 69 4.01 11.22 -3.58
CA THR A 69 2.78 10.43 -3.79
C THR A 69 3.02 9.33 -4.80
N ALA A 70 2.80 8.08 -4.40
CA ALA A 70 2.75 6.91 -5.26
C ALA A 70 1.29 6.60 -5.63
N VAL A 71 1.02 6.43 -6.91
CA VAL A 71 -0.30 6.07 -7.44
C VAL A 71 -0.18 4.72 -8.15
N PHE A 72 -0.95 3.75 -7.69
CA PHE A 72 -1.00 2.41 -8.24
C PHE A 72 -2.33 2.21 -8.97
N ASP A 73 -2.26 1.80 -10.23
CA ASP A 73 -3.39 1.21 -10.94
C ASP A 73 -3.51 -0.25 -10.51
N VAL A 74 -4.64 -0.60 -9.92
CA VAL A 74 -4.87 -1.96 -9.37
C VAL A 74 -5.96 -2.71 -10.15
N ARG A 75 -6.37 -2.19 -11.31
CA ARG A 75 -7.28 -2.91 -12.20
C ARG A 75 -6.66 -4.25 -12.62
N GLY A 76 -7.47 -5.30 -12.59
CA GLY A 76 -7.03 -6.66 -12.93
C GLY A 76 -6.28 -7.39 -11.81
N LEU A 77 -6.10 -6.78 -10.63
CA LEU A 77 -5.44 -7.42 -9.49
C LEU A 77 -6.14 -8.72 -9.06
N ARG A 78 -7.48 -8.74 -9.03
CA ARG A 78 -8.27 -9.95 -8.72
C ARG A 78 -7.89 -11.09 -9.67
N ASN A 79 -8.00 -10.86 -10.98
CA ASN A 79 -7.70 -11.87 -12.00
C ASN A 79 -6.25 -12.37 -11.92
N ALA A 80 -5.30 -11.48 -11.60
CA ALA A 80 -3.89 -11.84 -11.47
C ALA A 80 -3.64 -12.80 -10.28
N VAL A 81 -4.39 -12.64 -9.18
CA VAL A 81 -4.26 -13.45 -7.97
C VAL A 81 -5.10 -14.73 -8.04
N GLU A 82 -6.23 -14.71 -8.72
CA GLU A 82 -7.21 -15.80 -8.79
C GLU A 82 -6.61 -17.12 -9.28
N GLN A 83 -5.68 -17.09 -10.24
CA GLN A 83 -4.98 -18.28 -10.73
C GLN A 83 -4.17 -19.03 -9.64
N PHE A 84 -3.91 -18.38 -8.50
CA PHE A 84 -3.17 -18.93 -7.37
C PHE A 84 -4.08 -19.23 -6.16
N ASN A 85 -5.40 -19.13 -6.30
CA ASN A 85 -6.32 -19.17 -5.16
C ASN A 85 -6.37 -20.54 -4.45
N ASP A 86 -6.07 -21.63 -5.16
CA ASP A 86 -5.91 -22.97 -4.58
C ASP A 86 -4.86 -23.01 -3.46
N THR A 87 -3.85 -22.13 -3.54
CA THR A 87 -2.80 -22.00 -2.52
C THR A 87 -3.03 -20.81 -1.61
N LEU A 88 -3.41 -19.65 -2.17
CA LEU A 88 -3.48 -18.41 -1.42
C LEU A 88 -4.75 -18.29 -0.57
N GLN A 89 -5.90 -18.76 -1.08
CA GLN A 89 -7.22 -18.60 -0.43
C GLN A 89 -7.59 -17.13 -0.14
N TRP A 90 -7.15 -16.21 -1.00
CA TRP A 90 -7.40 -14.77 -0.83
C TRP A 90 -8.69 -14.31 -1.48
N VAL A 91 -9.14 -15.02 -2.52
CA VAL A 91 -10.41 -14.78 -3.19
C VAL A 91 -11.44 -15.69 -2.53
N GLU A 92 -12.45 -15.08 -1.89
CA GLU A 92 -13.65 -15.77 -1.39
C GLU A 92 -14.80 -15.49 -2.37
N ASP A 93 -15.67 -16.49 -2.53
CA ASP A 93 -16.88 -16.44 -3.36
C ASP A 93 -18.00 -15.59 -2.72
#